data_AF-A0A8S8XHZ2-F1
#
_entry.id   AF-A0A8S8XHZ2-F1
#
_cell.length_a   1.000
_cell.length_b   1.000
_cell.length_c   1.000
_cell.angle_alpha   90.00
_cell.angle_beta   90.00
_cell.angle_gamma   90.00
#
_symmetry.space_group_name_H-M   'P 1'
#
loop_
_entity.id
_entity.type
_entity.pdbx_description
1 polymer ?
#
loop_
_entity_poly.entity_id
_entity_poly.type
_entity_poly.pdbx_seq_one_letter_code
_entity_poly.pdbx_strand_id
1 'polypeptide(L)'
;MLAAATAALAGDLHPFGVDPRAALRGGRPVTFHAETAAEPYEVQVPWHGRAVVFHGSFQRGASDAVRRAFDANPHARVLQLASGGGWVGEAVRASQFLRERGIETEAVGTCFSACSIVFAGGVKRRARPDVQIGFHTANYNGMDPATVERLQTRMREAYEAAGFDNALVDEIMRTPFERMWIPERDELRAARVLTD
;
A
#
# COMPACT_ATOMS: atom_id res chain seq x y z
N MET A 1 -54.79 -12.30 5.70
CA MET A 1 -53.88 -11.47 4.89
C MET A 1 -52.51 -11.49 5.58
N LEU A 2 -51.63 -12.40 5.16
CA LEU A 2 -50.24 -12.46 5.63
C LEU A 2 -49.35 -11.74 4.61
N ALA A 3 -48.53 -10.82 5.09
CA ALA A 3 -47.45 -10.21 4.32
C ALA A 3 -46.23 -11.15 4.32
N ALA A 4 -45.74 -11.50 3.13
CA ALA A 4 -44.44 -12.14 2.96
C ALA A 4 -43.41 -11.06 2.63
N ALA A 5 -42.47 -10.84 3.55
CA ALA A 5 -41.28 -10.03 3.30
C ALA A 5 -40.33 -10.81 2.39
N THR A 6 -39.99 -10.25 1.23
CA THR A 6 -38.86 -10.69 0.41
C THR A 6 -37.70 -9.73 0.66
N ALA A 7 -36.61 -10.26 1.20
CA ALA A 7 -35.36 -9.54 1.39
C ALA A 7 -34.73 -9.26 0.02
N ALA A 8 -34.55 -7.98 -0.32
CA ALA A 8 -33.69 -7.58 -1.43
C ALA A 8 -32.25 -7.55 -0.93
N LEU A 9 -31.39 -8.34 -1.56
CA LEU A 9 -29.95 -8.36 -1.36
C LEU A 9 -29.37 -6.98 -1.65
N ALA A 10 -28.59 -6.46 -0.70
CA ALA A 10 -27.82 -5.23 -0.84
C ALA A 10 -26.80 -5.38 -1.99
N GLY A 11 -27.12 -4.80 -3.14
CA GLY A 11 -26.15 -4.58 -4.20
C GLY A 11 -25.31 -3.35 -3.89
N ASP A 12 -24.00 -3.53 -3.82
CA ASP A 12 -22.99 -2.49 -3.63
C ASP A 12 -23.11 -1.39 -4.68
N LEU A 13 -23.85 -0.32 -4.37
CA LEU A 13 -23.81 0.92 -5.14
C LEU A 13 -22.49 1.64 -4.80
N HIS A 14 -21.51 1.53 -5.69
CA HIS A 14 -20.26 2.28 -5.62
C HIS A 14 -20.53 3.80 -5.71
N PRO A 15 -19.75 4.64 -4.98
CA PRO A 15 -20.03 6.07 -4.80
C PRO A 15 -19.97 6.92 -6.07
N PHE A 16 -19.55 6.33 -7.21
CA PHE A 16 -19.70 6.88 -8.54
C PHE A 16 -20.38 5.80 -9.37
N GLY A 17 -21.58 6.06 -9.90
CA GLY A 17 -22.49 5.07 -10.51
C GLY A 17 -22.02 4.38 -11.80
N VAL A 18 -20.74 4.02 -11.92
CA VAL A 18 -20.12 3.29 -13.04
C VAL A 18 -19.38 2.08 -12.46
N ASP A 19 -19.69 0.88 -12.96
CA ASP A 19 -18.92 -0.34 -12.65
C ASP A 19 -17.46 -0.17 -13.15
N PRO A 20 -16.45 -0.16 -12.26
CA PRO A 20 -15.03 -0.06 -12.63
C PRO A 20 -14.60 -1.11 -13.65
N ARG A 21 -15.15 -2.33 -13.56
CA ARG A 21 -14.84 -3.41 -14.50
C ARG A 21 -15.42 -3.12 -15.87
N ALA A 22 -16.61 -2.53 -15.93
CA ALA A 22 -17.22 -2.09 -17.19
C ALA A 22 -16.43 -0.93 -17.82
N ALA A 23 -15.96 0.03 -17.02
CA ALA A 23 -15.14 1.15 -17.51
C ALA A 23 -13.82 0.67 -18.14
N LEU A 24 -13.15 -0.30 -17.52
CA LEU A 24 -11.93 -0.91 -18.07
C LEU A 24 -12.22 -1.70 -19.36
N ARG A 25 -13.32 -2.48 -19.41
CA ARG A 25 -13.77 -3.15 -20.65
C ARG A 25 -14.05 -2.15 -21.78
N GLY A 26 -14.54 -0.97 -21.45
CA GLY A 26 -14.87 0.11 -22.37
C GLY A 26 -13.71 1.03 -22.76
N GLY A 27 -12.46 0.70 -22.41
CA GLY A 27 -11.32 1.52 -22.86
C GLY A 27 -10.79 2.56 -21.87
N ARG A 28 -11.38 2.68 -20.67
CA ARG A 28 -11.19 3.87 -19.83
C ARG A 28 -10.40 3.55 -18.56
N PRO A 29 -9.38 4.36 -18.21
CA PRO A 29 -8.76 4.29 -16.89
C PRO A 29 -9.79 4.52 -15.78
N VAL A 30 -9.55 3.90 -14.63
CA VAL A 30 -10.35 4.11 -13.41
C VAL A 30 -9.44 4.64 -12.32
N THR A 31 -9.90 5.68 -11.61
CA THR A 31 -9.20 6.25 -10.46
C THR A 31 -10.07 6.16 -9.22
N PHE A 32 -9.49 5.69 -8.11
CA PHE A 32 -10.07 5.76 -6.78
C PHE A 32 -9.35 6.86 -6.00
N HIS A 33 -10.11 7.73 -5.33
CA HIS A 33 -9.57 8.85 -4.58
C HIS A 33 -9.73 8.65 -3.07
N ALA A 34 -8.95 9.42 -2.30
CA ALA A 34 -9.18 9.60 -0.87
C ALA A 34 -10.60 10.14 -0.59
N GLU A 35 -11.16 9.72 0.54
CA GLU A 35 -12.46 10.21 1.02
C GLU A 35 -12.41 11.68 1.47
N THR A 36 -11.21 12.18 1.83
CA THR A 36 -11.01 13.56 2.31
C THR A 36 -9.88 14.25 1.55
N ALA A 37 -9.99 15.58 1.42
CA ALA A 37 -9.07 16.39 0.60
C ALA A 37 -7.78 16.83 1.33
N ALA A 38 -7.65 16.58 2.64
CA ALA A 38 -6.55 17.13 3.45
C ALA A 38 -5.17 16.55 3.08
N GLU A 39 -5.12 15.27 2.71
CA GLU A 39 -3.96 14.62 2.09
C GLU A 39 -4.45 13.58 1.08
N PRO A 40 -4.65 13.96 -0.20
CA PRO A 40 -5.26 13.06 -1.15
C PRO A 40 -4.31 11.94 -1.56
N TYR A 41 -4.88 10.76 -1.81
CA TYR A 41 -4.26 9.71 -2.59
C TYR A 41 -5.09 9.41 -3.82
N GLU A 42 -4.43 8.82 -4.81
CA GLU A 42 -5.04 8.29 -6.02
C GLU A 42 -4.57 6.86 -6.25
N VAL A 43 -5.51 5.99 -6.58
CA VAL A 43 -5.24 4.64 -7.07
C VAL A 43 -5.75 4.53 -8.49
N GLN A 44 -4.84 4.49 -9.44
CA GLN A 44 -5.15 4.46 -10.86
C GLN A 44 -5.02 3.04 -11.41
N VAL A 45 -5.97 2.66 -12.24
CA VAL A 45 -5.93 1.44 -13.05
C VAL A 45 -5.78 1.87 -14.51
N PRO A 46 -4.55 1.88 -15.05
CA PRO A 46 -4.30 2.17 -16.46
C PRO A 46 -4.99 1.15 -17.37
N TRP A 47 -5.33 1.59 -18.58
CA TRP A 47 -5.93 0.73 -19.58
C TRP A 47 -4.99 -0.42 -19.99
N HIS A 48 -5.52 -1.65 -20.04
CA HIS A 48 -4.78 -2.91 -20.30
C HIS A 48 -3.43 -3.06 -19.56
N GLY A 49 -3.31 -2.43 -18.39
CA GLY A 49 -2.09 -2.48 -17.59
C GLY A 49 -1.98 -3.76 -16.77
N ARG A 50 -0.75 -4.28 -16.63
CA ARG A 50 -0.40 -5.21 -15.56
C ARG A 50 -0.14 -4.50 -14.21
N ALA A 51 -0.17 -3.19 -14.19
CA ALA A 51 0.09 -2.37 -13.02
C ALA A 51 -1.17 -1.68 -12.51
N VAL A 52 -1.30 -1.58 -11.19
CA VAL A 52 -2.08 -0.56 -10.49
C VAL A 52 -1.08 0.48 -9.99
N VAL A 53 -1.41 1.76 -10.08
CA VAL A 53 -0.52 2.85 -9.63
C VAL A 53 -1.12 3.52 -8.40
N PHE A 54 -0.35 3.61 -7.32
CA PHE A 54 -0.71 4.35 -6.12
C PHE A 54 0.17 5.59 -6.01
N HIS A 55 -0.47 6.75 -5.88
CA HIS A 55 0.18 8.04 -5.65
C HIS A 55 -0.42 8.72 -4.41
N GLY A 56 0.42 9.34 -3.59
CA GLY A 56 -0.01 10.19 -2.46
C GLY A 56 0.15 9.51 -1.11
N SER A 57 -0.60 9.96 -0.11
CA SER A 57 -0.47 9.53 1.30
C SER A 57 -1.38 8.34 1.62
N PHE A 58 -0.88 7.34 2.35
CA PHE A 58 -1.70 6.21 2.84
C PHE A 58 -2.65 6.66 3.96
N GLN A 59 -3.70 7.38 3.60
CA GLN A 59 -4.75 7.83 4.52
C GLN A 59 -5.83 6.75 4.70
N ARG A 60 -6.82 7.04 5.56
CA ARG A 60 -7.97 6.16 5.79
C ARG A 60 -8.57 5.64 4.48
N GLY A 61 -8.77 4.33 4.39
CA GLY A 61 -9.38 3.66 3.25
C GLY A 61 -8.43 3.39 2.07
N ALA A 62 -7.17 3.84 2.13
CA ALA A 62 -6.18 3.59 1.08
C ALA A 62 -6.00 2.09 0.82
N SER A 63 -5.95 1.25 1.86
CA SER A 63 -5.83 -0.20 1.69
C SER A 63 -7.01 -0.80 0.92
N ASP A 64 -8.23 -0.31 1.19
CA ASP A 64 -9.44 -0.77 0.52
C ASP A 64 -9.50 -0.27 -0.94
N ALA A 65 -9.03 0.95 -1.20
CA ALA A 65 -8.92 1.47 -2.56
C ALA A 65 -7.94 0.65 -3.42
N VAL A 66 -6.79 0.26 -2.87
CA VAL A 66 -5.85 -0.66 -3.52
C VAL A 66 -6.53 -2.00 -3.83
N ARG A 67 -7.22 -2.61 -2.86
CA ARG A 67 -7.95 -3.86 -3.08
C ARG A 67 -8.98 -3.73 -4.21
N ARG A 68 -9.81 -2.68 -4.18
CA ARG A 68 -10.82 -2.42 -5.22
C ARG A 68 -10.20 -2.24 -6.60
N ALA A 69 -9.03 -1.59 -6.70
CA ALA A 69 -8.33 -1.42 -7.96
C ALA A 69 -7.87 -2.77 -8.56
N PHE A 70 -7.34 -3.67 -7.73
CA PHE A 70 -6.99 -5.02 -8.17
C PHE A 70 -8.21 -5.90 -8.47
N ASP A 71 -9.31 -5.74 -7.73
CA ASP A 71 -10.55 -6.46 -8.01
C ASP A 71 -11.23 -5.96 -9.30
N ALA A 72 -11.02 -4.68 -9.67
CA ALA A 72 -11.45 -4.10 -10.94
C ALA A 72 -10.57 -4.55 -12.12
N ASN A 73 -9.27 -4.81 -11.89
CA ASN A 73 -8.36 -5.34 -12.90
C ASN A 73 -7.68 -6.66 -12.42
N PRO A 74 -8.37 -7.82 -12.57
CA PRO A 74 -7.84 -9.12 -12.15
C PRO A 74 -6.57 -9.57 -12.88
N HIS A 75 -6.17 -8.89 -13.97
CA HIS A 75 -4.93 -9.17 -14.71
C HIS A 75 -3.73 -8.38 -14.18
N ALA A 76 -3.95 -7.38 -13.31
CA ALA A 76 -2.88 -6.66 -12.66
C ALA A 76 -2.06 -7.62 -11.78
N ARG A 77 -0.75 -7.40 -11.78
CA ARG A 77 0.25 -8.20 -11.04
C ARG A 77 1.25 -7.33 -10.29
N VAL A 78 1.28 -6.03 -10.56
CA VAL A 78 2.26 -5.08 -9.98
C VAL A 78 1.50 -3.91 -9.34
N LEU A 79 1.89 -3.52 -8.14
CA LEU A 79 1.54 -2.23 -7.56
C LEU A 79 2.74 -1.28 -7.71
N GLN A 80 2.56 -0.22 -8.48
CA GLN A 80 3.54 0.87 -8.59
C GLN A 80 3.29 1.90 -7.49
N LEU A 81 4.35 2.30 -6.79
CA LEU A 81 4.27 3.15 -5.60
C LEU A 81 5.04 4.46 -5.81
N ALA A 82 4.37 5.59 -5.53
CA ALA A 82 4.97 6.90 -5.35
C ALA A 82 4.30 7.59 -4.15
N SER A 83 4.88 7.43 -2.96
CA SER A 83 4.29 7.87 -1.69
C SER A 83 5.35 8.26 -0.66
N GLY A 84 5.11 9.36 0.03
CA GLY A 84 5.91 9.78 1.20
C GLY A 84 5.58 9.02 2.49
N GLY A 85 4.55 8.18 2.51
CA GLY A 85 4.10 7.45 3.69
C GLY A 85 2.63 7.66 4.01
N GLY A 86 2.30 7.67 5.30
CA GLY A 86 0.93 7.79 5.80
C GLY A 86 0.69 6.89 7.01
N TRP A 87 -0.53 6.38 7.14
CA TRP A 87 -0.96 5.59 8.29
C TRP A 87 -0.40 4.17 8.21
N VAL A 88 0.43 3.81 9.20
CA VAL A 88 1.01 2.46 9.32
C VAL A 88 -0.04 1.36 9.28
N GLY A 89 -1.20 1.57 9.89
CA GLY A 89 -2.30 0.60 9.87
C GLY A 89 -2.86 0.33 8.47
N GLU A 90 -2.96 1.34 7.61
CA GLU A 90 -3.38 1.19 6.20
C GLU A 90 -2.29 0.45 5.41
N ALA A 91 -1.03 0.84 5.63
CA ALA A 91 0.10 0.25 4.95
C ALA A 91 0.30 -1.24 5.28
N VAL A 92 0.17 -1.63 6.55
CA VAL A 92 0.24 -3.04 6.97
C VAL A 92 -0.87 -3.87 6.30
N ARG A 93 -2.12 -3.37 6.28
CA ARG A 93 -3.22 -4.08 5.62
C ARG A 93 -3.02 -4.21 4.12
N ALA A 94 -2.53 -3.15 3.46
CA ALA A 94 -2.19 -3.21 2.04
C ALA A 94 -1.05 -4.23 1.81
N SER A 95 0.01 -4.20 2.62
CA SER A 95 1.14 -5.14 2.56
C SER A 95 0.68 -6.60 2.65
N GLN A 96 -0.18 -6.92 3.62
CA GLN A 96 -0.77 -8.26 3.79
C GLN A 96 -1.57 -8.70 2.55
N PHE A 97 -2.46 -7.84 2.06
CA PHE A 97 -3.23 -8.12 0.84
C PHE A 97 -2.33 -8.41 -0.37
N LEU A 98 -1.28 -7.62 -0.58
CA LEU A 98 -0.35 -7.82 -1.71
C LEU A 98 0.37 -9.17 -1.59
N ARG A 99 0.82 -9.53 -0.39
CA ARG A 99 1.47 -10.81 -0.11
C ARG A 99 0.52 -11.98 -0.38
N GLU A 100 -0.69 -11.93 0.16
CA GLU A 100 -1.72 -12.97 0.01
C GLU A 100 -2.11 -13.18 -1.46
N ARG A 101 -2.17 -12.11 -2.25
CA ARG A 101 -2.51 -12.17 -3.68
C ARG A 101 -1.32 -12.44 -4.60
N GLY A 102 -0.10 -12.57 -4.07
CA GLY A 102 1.10 -12.78 -4.88
C GLY A 102 1.43 -11.60 -5.80
N ILE A 103 1.12 -10.38 -5.37
CA ILE A 103 1.33 -9.15 -6.15
C ILE A 103 2.78 -8.67 -5.98
N GLU A 104 3.39 -8.19 -7.05
CA GLU A 104 4.72 -7.57 -7.05
C GLU A 104 4.60 -6.07 -6.71
N THR A 105 5.67 -5.47 -6.19
CA THR A 105 5.74 -4.03 -5.93
C THR A 105 6.89 -3.40 -6.71
N GLU A 106 6.65 -2.19 -7.22
CA GLU A 106 7.66 -1.40 -7.89
C GLU A 106 7.60 0.05 -7.38
N ALA A 107 8.67 0.53 -6.76
CA ALA A 107 8.79 1.93 -6.39
C ALA A 107 9.18 2.74 -7.64
N VAL A 108 8.32 3.67 -8.06
CA VAL A 108 8.47 4.47 -9.29
C VAL A 108 8.67 5.96 -9.04
N GLY A 109 8.39 6.42 -7.82
CA GLY A 109 8.77 7.71 -7.27
C GLY A 109 9.26 7.51 -5.83
N THR A 110 9.25 8.56 -5.01
CA THR A 110 9.58 8.44 -3.58
C THR A 110 8.81 7.29 -2.91
N CYS A 111 9.46 6.46 -2.08
CA CYS A 111 8.78 5.48 -1.25
C CYS A 111 9.30 5.50 0.18
N PHE A 112 8.73 6.36 1.01
CA PHE A 112 9.19 6.61 2.37
C PHE A 112 8.18 6.14 3.41
N SER A 113 8.68 5.86 4.62
CA SER A 113 7.84 5.64 5.81
C SER A 113 6.83 4.51 5.59
N ALA A 114 5.54 4.72 5.79
CA ALA A 114 4.51 3.71 5.55
C ALA A 114 4.53 3.12 4.12
N CYS A 115 5.03 3.84 3.10
CA CYS A 115 5.20 3.27 1.76
C CYS A 115 6.13 2.05 1.76
N SER A 116 7.22 2.07 2.53
CA SER A 116 8.16 0.95 2.55
C SER A 116 7.53 -0.32 3.14
N ILE A 117 6.53 -0.19 4.01
CA ILE A 117 5.74 -1.30 4.54
C ILE A 117 4.88 -1.93 3.45
N VAL A 118 4.20 -1.11 2.63
CA VAL A 118 3.42 -1.60 1.48
C VAL A 118 4.33 -2.24 0.44
N PHE A 119 5.45 -1.60 0.16
CA PHE A 119 6.49 -2.11 -0.73
C PHE A 119 6.98 -3.49 -0.30
N ALA A 120 7.21 -3.70 1.00
CA ALA A 120 7.64 -4.97 1.56
C ALA A 120 6.66 -6.12 1.27
N GLY A 121 5.35 -5.83 1.16
CA GLY A 121 4.30 -6.80 0.84
C GLY A 121 4.37 -7.41 -0.56
N GLY A 122 5.19 -6.85 -1.45
CA GLY A 122 5.39 -7.40 -2.79
C GLY A 122 6.17 -8.73 -2.78
N VAL A 123 5.76 -9.72 -3.59
CA VAL A 123 6.50 -11.00 -3.72
C VAL A 123 7.78 -10.86 -4.55
N LYS A 124 7.83 -9.84 -5.40
CA LYS A 124 9.05 -9.31 -6.02
C LYS A 124 9.04 -7.80 -5.84
N ARG A 125 10.21 -7.22 -5.58
CA ARG A 125 10.37 -5.85 -5.12
C ARG A 125 11.43 -5.15 -5.95
N ARG A 126 11.01 -4.12 -6.68
CA ARG A 126 11.87 -3.35 -7.59
C ARG A 126 11.79 -1.88 -7.27
N ALA A 127 12.87 -1.15 -7.49
CA ALA A 127 12.85 0.31 -7.49
C ALA A 127 13.43 0.81 -8.81
N ARG A 128 12.88 1.87 -9.39
CA ARG A 128 13.56 2.54 -10.51
C ARG A 128 14.95 3.06 -10.10
N PRO A 129 15.88 3.30 -11.03
CA PRO A 129 17.27 3.63 -10.69
C PRO A 129 17.43 4.75 -9.66
N ASP A 130 16.69 5.84 -9.80
CA ASP A 130 16.79 7.05 -8.96
C ASP A 130 15.77 7.09 -7.80
N VAL A 131 15.06 6.00 -7.58
CA VAL A 131 14.03 5.94 -6.53
C VAL A 131 14.65 5.52 -5.21
N GLN A 132 14.48 6.39 -4.21
CA GLN A 132 14.89 6.16 -2.84
C GLN A 132 13.79 5.45 -2.05
N ILE A 133 14.21 4.51 -1.20
CA ILE A 133 13.37 3.87 -0.18
C ILE A 133 13.87 4.34 1.19
N GLY A 134 12.97 4.90 1.99
CA GLY A 134 13.30 5.56 3.25
C GLY A 134 12.50 4.96 4.40
N PHE A 135 13.17 4.81 5.53
CA PHE A 135 12.65 4.12 6.70
C PHE A 135 12.78 4.98 7.96
N HIS A 136 11.81 4.83 8.85
CA HIS A 136 11.84 5.27 10.24
C HIS A 136 10.73 4.54 11.02
N THR A 137 10.77 4.61 12.34
CA THR A 137 9.74 4.02 13.22
C THR A 137 8.38 4.71 13.11
N ALA A 138 7.32 3.99 13.50
CA ALA A 138 6.01 4.60 13.63
C ALA A 138 6.00 5.60 14.80
N ASN A 139 5.54 6.82 14.57
CA ASN A 139 5.03 7.68 15.64
C ASN A 139 3.98 8.64 15.11
N TYR A 140 3.11 9.11 16.01
CA TYR A 140 2.16 10.18 15.73
C TYR A 140 2.00 11.03 16.99
N ASN A 141 2.07 12.36 16.84
CA ASN A 141 1.96 13.29 17.96
C ASN A 141 0.62 13.08 18.69
N GLY A 142 0.68 12.83 20.00
CA GLY A 142 -0.49 12.63 20.85
C GLY A 142 -1.06 11.21 20.86
N MET A 143 -0.36 10.22 20.28
CA MET A 143 -0.75 8.81 20.36
C MET A 143 -0.34 8.19 21.70
N ASP A 144 -1.21 7.33 22.24
CA ASP A 144 -0.93 6.52 23.43
C ASP A 144 0.28 5.58 23.20
N PRO A 145 1.23 5.48 24.15
CA PRO A 145 2.44 4.65 24.00
C PRO A 145 2.17 3.19 23.63
N ALA A 146 1.15 2.55 24.21
CA ALA A 146 0.82 1.16 23.89
C ALA A 146 0.32 1.03 22.44
N THR A 147 -0.29 2.07 21.88
CA THR A 147 -0.70 2.11 20.48
C THR A 147 0.50 2.22 19.55
N VAL A 148 1.48 3.07 19.90
CA VAL A 148 2.74 3.18 19.16
C VAL A 148 3.47 1.84 19.15
N GLU A 149 3.59 1.18 20.32
CA GLU A 149 4.21 -0.13 20.44
C GLU A 149 3.54 -1.17 19.54
N ARG A 150 2.21 -1.27 19.54
CA ARG A 150 1.47 -2.20 18.66
C ARG A 150 1.73 -1.93 17.17
N LEU A 151 1.81 -0.66 16.76
CA LEU A 151 2.10 -0.30 15.37
C LEU A 151 3.54 -0.67 15.00
N GLN A 152 4.49 -0.43 15.88
CA GLN A 152 5.88 -0.81 15.69
C GLN A 152 6.07 -2.33 15.60
N THR A 153 5.38 -3.11 16.43
CA THR A 153 5.37 -4.58 16.33
C THR A 153 4.87 -5.04 14.97
N ARG A 154 3.72 -4.52 14.51
CA ARG A 154 3.16 -4.88 13.19
C ARG A 154 4.05 -4.47 12.02
N MET A 155 4.73 -3.33 12.16
CA MET A 155 5.68 -2.84 11.16
C MET A 155 6.90 -3.77 11.08
N ARG A 156 7.48 -4.16 12.22
CA ARG A 156 8.55 -5.15 12.30
C ARG A 156 8.14 -6.48 11.67
N GLU A 157 6.99 -7.02 12.08
CA GLU A 157 6.44 -8.27 11.54
C GLU A 157 6.27 -8.22 10.03
N ALA A 158 5.81 -7.09 9.47
CA ALA A 158 5.65 -6.92 8.03
C ALA A 158 6.98 -7.01 7.28
N TYR A 159 8.06 -6.42 7.81
CA TYR A 159 9.39 -6.51 7.19
C TYR A 159 10.01 -7.89 7.33
N GLU A 160 9.88 -8.52 8.50
CA GLU A 160 10.37 -9.87 8.76
C GLU A 160 9.65 -10.91 7.88
N ALA A 161 8.31 -10.81 7.76
CA ALA A 161 7.51 -11.64 6.85
C ALA A 161 7.85 -11.39 5.37
N ALA A 162 8.48 -10.25 5.07
CA ALA A 162 8.99 -9.91 3.75
C ALA A 162 10.40 -10.46 3.49
N GLY A 163 11.04 -11.07 4.50
CA GLY A 163 12.37 -11.63 4.42
C GLY A 163 13.47 -10.57 4.39
N PHE A 164 13.20 -9.35 4.88
CA PHE A 164 14.25 -8.36 5.07
C PHE A 164 15.29 -8.90 6.07
N ASP A 165 16.54 -8.51 5.92
CA ASP A 165 17.58 -8.88 6.87
C ASP A 165 17.31 -8.31 8.27
N ASN A 166 17.58 -9.09 9.31
CA ASN A 166 17.28 -8.70 10.68
C ASN A 166 18.05 -7.45 11.13
N ALA A 167 19.31 -7.28 10.68
CA ALA A 167 20.10 -6.11 11.04
C ALA A 167 19.53 -4.83 10.40
N LEU A 168 19.02 -4.93 9.17
CA LEU A 168 18.28 -3.84 8.54
C LEU A 168 17.00 -3.54 9.31
N VAL A 169 16.20 -4.55 9.66
CA VAL A 169 14.96 -4.33 10.44
C VAL A 169 15.28 -3.67 11.78
N ASP A 170 16.31 -4.09 12.48
CA ASP A 170 16.72 -3.46 13.74
C ASP A 170 17.16 -2.00 13.55
N GLU A 171 17.86 -1.68 12.45
CA GLU A 171 18.22 -0.29 12.13
C GLU A 171 17.00 0.57 11.82
N ILE A 172 16.02 0.03 11.07
CA ILE A 172 14.72 0.68 10.85
C ILE A 172 14.07 0.99 12.20
N MET A 173 14.05 0.01 13.12
CA MET A 173 13.41 0.16 14.43
C MET A 173 14.20 1.05 15.41
N ARG A 174 15.47 1.36 15.13
CA ARG A 174 16.27 2.36 15.85
C ARG A 174 16.19 3.76 15.24
N THR A 175 15.67 3.89 14.02
CA THR A 175 15.57 5.18 13.34
C THR A 175 14.32 5.92 13.83
N PRO A 176 14.45 7.01 14.60
CA PRO A 176 13.31 7.74 15.14
C PRO A 176 12.55 8.47 14.02
N PHE A 177 11.24 8.66 14.19
CA PHE A 177 10.34 9.22 13.18
C PHE A 177 10.67 10.65 12.73
N GLU A 178 11.44 11.41 13.51
CA GLU A 178 11.92 12.74 13.16
C GLU A 178 13.07 12.72 12.13
N ARG A 179 13.61 11.52 11.86
CA ARG A 179 14.66 11.31 10.86
C ARG A 179 14.15 10.37 9.77
N MET A 180 14.82 10.42 8.63
CA MET A 180 14.63 9.46 7.56
C MET A 180 15.97 8.77 7.29
N TRP A 181 16.01 7.46 7.49
CA TRP A 181 17.16 6.67 7.05
C TRP A 181 16.91 6.18 5.63
N ILE A 182 17.83 6.50 4.72
CA ILE A 182 17.75 6.17 3.30
C ILE A 182 19.02 5.36 2.97
N PRO A 183 18.95 4.02 2.97
CA PRO A 183 20.08 3.18 2.59
C PRO A 183 20.40 3.31 1.10
N GLU A 184 21.67 3.08 0.77
CA GLU A 184 22.11 2.96 -0.62
C GLU A 184 21.53 1.70 -1.28
N ARG A 185 21.44 1.73 -2.60
CA ARG A 185 20.79 0.65 -3.36
C ARG A 185 21.42 -0.72 -3.13
N ASP A 186 22.74 -0.78 -2.99
CA ASP A 186 23.46 -2.04 -2.73
C ASP A 186 23.16 -2.57 -1.32
N GLU A 187 22.96 -1.68 -0.33
CA GLU A 187 22.52 -2.07 1.01
C GLU A 187 21.10 -2.63 0.98
N LEU A 188 20.20 -2.01 0.20
CA LEU A 188 18.83 -2.51 0.00
C LEU A 188 18.82 -3.90 -0.64
N ARG A 189 19.72 -4.18 -1.59
CA ARG A 189 19.86 -5.52 -2.20
C ARG A 189 20.42 -6.53 -1.21
N ALA A 190 21.51 -6.19 -0.53
CA ALA A 190 22.15 -7.04 0.46
C ALA A 190 21.18 -7.44 1.59
N ALA A 191 20.34 -6.48 2.02
CA ALA A 191 19.32 -6.70 3.04
C ALA A 191 18.01 -7.32 2.51
N ARG A 192 17.97 -7.75 1.24
CA ARG A 192 16.81 -8.35 0.56
C ARG A 192 15.58 -7.44 0.48
N VAL A 193 15.74 -6.13 0.58
CA VAL A 193 14.66 -5.16 0.31
C VAL A 193 14.31 -5.17 -1.18
N LEU A 194 15.33 -5.08 -2.04
CA LEU A 194 15.19 -5.26 -3.49
C LEU A 194 15.48 -6.71 -3.86
N THR A 195 14.68 -7.27 -4.77
CA THR A 195 14.77 -8.70 -5.16
C THR A 195 14.81 -8.92 -6.67
N ASP A 196 15.10 -7.88 -7.44
CA ASP A 196 15.49 -7.98 -8.86
C ASP A 196 16.98 -8.23 -9.07
#